data_AF-A0A7R9BHT9-F1
#
_entry.id   AF-A0A7R9BHT9-F1
#
_cell.length_a   1.000
_cell.length_b   1.000
_cell.length_c   1.000
_cell.angle_alpha   90.00
_cell.angle_beta   90.00
_cell.angle_gamma   90.00
#
_symmetry.space_group_name_H-M   'P 1'
#
loop_
_entity.id
_entity.type
_entity.pdbx_description
1 polymer ?
#
loop_
_entity_poly.entity_id
_entity_poly.type
_entity_poly.pdbx_seq_one_letter_code
_entity_poly.pdbx_strand_id
1 'polypeptide(L)'
;MKFDDNNCDKAFHNGYQIDACSQGKNQDPILVQVNMKHFATVLLTLTLFGCAMSQWVNDLDGTLDFNCPFGETISRVQSIHDNDSEDRLWAFECKPIPIDSSDLTCQNSGYVNDFDEEITFNCPFNGVISGTHSEHSNHDEDRRWDFKCCEALNYCTTNCYFTPEVNDYDGPMDYTVDTDYYISGVASHHDNGKEDRRWRFFVCKVITCGAN
;
A
#
# COMPACT_ATOMS: atom_id res chain seq x y z
N MET A 1 -12.11 -19.37 37.12
CA MET A 1 -12.33 -18.48 38.27
C MET A 1 -13.52 -17.60 37.94
N LYS A 2 -14.52 -17.52 38.82
CA LYS A 2 -15.56 -16.48 38.69
C LYS A 2 -14.92 -15.18 39.16
N PHE A 3 -15.00 -14.14 38.34
CA PHE A 3 -14.73 -12.78 38.80
C PHE A 3 -15.93 -12.38 39.68
N ASP A 4 -15.66 -11.95 40.90
CA ASP A 4 -16.68 -11.42 41.80
C ASP A 4 -16.79 -9.92 41.46
N ASP A 5 -17.94 -9.49 40.96
CA ASP A 5 -18.20 -8.13 40.41
C ASP A 5 -18.13 -7.01 41.47
N ASN A 6 -17.74 -7.33 42.71
CA ASN A 6 -17.78 -6.42 43.85
C ASN A 6 -16.49 -5.62 44.08
N ASN A 7 -15.49 -5.68 43.17
CA ASN A 7 -14.23 -4.96 43.34
C ASN A 7 -13.69 -4.35 42.03
N CYS A 8 -14.56 -3.64 41.32
CA CYS A 8 -14.24 -2.92 40.10
C CYS A 8 -14.62 -1.45 40.26
N ASP A 9 -13.68 -0.55 40.04
CA ASP A 9 -13.93 0.89 40.02
C ASP A 9 -14.29 1.33 38.60
N LYS A 10 -15.25 2.26 38.49
CA LYS A 10 -15.68 2.80 37.20
C LYS A 10 -14.67 3.83 36.71
N ALA A 11 -14.08 3.60 35.55
CA ALA A 11 -13.18 4.53 34.88
C ALA A 11 -13.79 5.02 33.56
N PHE A 12 -13.37 6.19 33.09
CA PHE A 12 -13.78 6.74 31.79
C PHE A 12 -12.57 6.87 30.88
N HIS A 13 -12.65 6.29 29.68
CA HIS A 13 -11.62 6.42 28.64
C HIS A 13 -12.28 6.73 27.30
N ASN A 14 -11.82 7.77 26.60
CA ASN A 14 -12.35 8.25 25.32
C ASN A 14 -13.89 8.38 25.28
N GLY A 15 -14.47 8.93 26.35
CA GLY A 15 -15.91 9.21 26.41
C GLY A 15 -16.81 8.00 26.73
N TYR A 16 -16.24 6.82 26.95
CA TYR A 16 -16.97 5.61 27.36
C TYR A 16 -16.59 5.16 28.78
N GLN A 17 -17.59 4.68 29.53
CA GLN A 17 -17.42 4.17 30.88
C GLN A 17 -17.03 2.68 30.83
N ILE A 18 -15.92 2.33 31.45
CA ILE A 18 -15.38 0.97 31.51
C ILE A 18 -15.08 0.60 32.97
N ASP A 19 -15.33 -0.64 33.35
CA ASP A 19 -15.04 -1.16 34.69
C ASP A 19 -13.62 -1.77 34.69
N ALA A 20 -12.72 -1.21 35.50
CA ALA A 20 -11.35 -1.67 35.60
C ALA A 20 -11.16 -2.49 36.89
N CYS A 21 -10.82 -3.78 36.75
CA CYS A 21 -10.59 -4.67 37.88
C CYS A 21 -9.14 -5.17 37.87
N SER A 22 -8.42 -5.02 38.99
CA SER A 22 -7.02 -5.44 39.15
C SER A 22 -6.93 -6.87 39.71
N GLN A 23 -6.05 -7.71 39.13
CA GLN A 23 -5.69 -9.03 39.67
C GLN A 23 -4.40 -8.94 40.50
N GLY A 24 -4.47 -9.45 41.74
CA GLY A 24 -3.33 -9.58 42.66
C GLY A 24 -2.31 -10.65 42.21
N LYS A 25 -1.07 -10.50 42.70
CA LYS A 25 0.16 -11.17 42.25
C LYS A 25 0.28 -12.68 42.52
N ASN A 26 1.13 -13.32 41.70
CA ASN A 26 1.92 -14.56 41.85
C ASN A 26 1.23 -15.95 41.76
N GLN A 27 1.64 -16.76 40.76
CA GLN A 27 2.27 -18.11 40.90
C GLN A 27 2.55 -18.78 39.53
N ASP A 28 3.69 -19.47 39.44
CA ASP A 28 4.28 -20.19 38.28
C ASP A 28 3.63 -21.59 37.99
N PRO A 29 3.96 -22.29 36.88
CA PRO A 29 2.99 -23.02 36.04
C PRO A 29 2.84 -24.53 36.34
N ILE A 30 1.72 -25.13 35.93
CA ILE A 30 1.50 -26.59 35.94
C ILE A 30 0.91 -27.05 34.60
N LEU A 31 1.65 -27.96 33.93
CA LEU A 31 1.21 -28.80 32.81
C LEU A 31 -0.05 -29.58 33.19
N VAL A 32 -1.10 -29.53 32.35
CA VAL A 32 -2.27 -30.41 32.50
C VAL A 32 -2.47 -31.24 31.23
N GLN A 33 -2.39 -32.57 31.41
CA GLN A 33 -2.68 -33.60 30.42
C GLN A 33 -4.12 -33.53 29.91
N VAL A 34 -4.29 -33.73 28.61
CA VAL A 34 -5.61 -33.80 27.95
C VAL A 34 -6.25 -35.16 28.21
N ASN A 35 -7.51 -35.17 28.68
CA ASN A 35 -8.30 -36.40 28.81
C ASN A 35 -9.60 -36.27 28.00
N MET A 36 -9.65 -36.97 26.86
CA MET A 36 -10.80 -37.06 25.94
C MET A 36 -11.89 -37.95 26.52
N LYS A 37 -13.02 -37.39 27.00
CA LYS A 37 -14.28 -38.13 27.15
C LYS A 37 -15.52 -37.22 26.98
N HIS A 38 -16.18 -37.39 25.83
CA HIS A 38 -17.61 -37.16 25.52
C HIS A 38 -18.12 -35.74 25.19
N PHE A 39 -18.31 -35.54 23.88
CA PHE A 39 -19.44 -34.90 23.18
C PHE A 39 -20.08 -33.62 23.75
N ALA A 40 -19.70 -32.47 23.20
CA ALA A 40 -20.65 -31.49 22.69
C ALA A 40 -19.94 -30.62 21.66
N THR A 41 -20.44 -30.63 20.44
CA THR A 41 -20.03 -29.80 19.32
C THR A 41 -20.20 -28.33 19.70
N VAL A 42 -19.13 -27.69 20.16
CA VAL A 42 -19.04 -26.24 20.17
C VAL A 42 -18.19 -25.90 18.95
N LEU A 43 -18.85 -25.57 17.82
CA LEU A 43 -18.19 -24.82 16.77
C LEU A 43 -17.87 -23.46 17.36
N LEU A 44 -16.69 -23.35 17.96
CA LEU A 44 -16.09 -22.09 18.30
C LEU A 44 -15.66 -21.48 16.96
N THR A 45 -16.54 -20.69 16.34
CA THR A 45 -16.12 -19.79 15.27
C THR A 45 -15.24 -18.74 15.93
N LEU A 46 -13.94 -19.05 16.02
CA LEU A 46 -12.91 -18.10 16.33
C LEU A 46 -12.90 -17.10 15.16
N THR A 47 -13.73 -16.06 15.24
CA THR A 47 -13.55 -14.89 14.39
C THR A 47 -12.21 -14.31 14.78
N LEU A 48 -11.16 -14.69 14.03
CA LEU A 48 -9.88 -14.03 14.10
C LEU A 48 -10.18 -12.54 13.91
N PHE A 49 -9.95 -11.75 14.95
CA PHE A 49 -9.63 -10.35 14.76
C PHE A 49 -8.36 -10.36 13.94
N GLY A 50 -8.51 -10.30 12.61
CA GLY A 50 -7.42 -9.99 11.72
C GLY A 50 -6.92 -8.63 12.16
N CYS A 51 -5.72 -8.60 12.76
CA CYS A 51 -4.90 -7.42 12.62
C CYS A 51 -4.86 -7.18 11.11
N ALA A 52 -5.38 -6.04 10.64
CA ALA A 52 -5.25 -5.69 9.23
C ALA A 52 -3.75 -5.51 8.99
N MET A 53 -3.09 -6.61 8.62
CA MET A 53 -1.73 -6.58 8.10
C MET A 53 -1.82 -5.67 6.88
N SER A 54 -0.99 -4.63 6.82
CA SER A 54 -0.74 -3.94 5.56
C SER A 54 -0.44 -5.04 4.53
N GLN A 55 -1.27 -5.14 3.48
CA GLN A 55 -1.11 -6.19 2.48
C GLN A 55 -0.02 -5.73 1.52
N TRP A 56 1.23 -5.83 1.97
CA TRP A 56 2.40 -5.68 1.11
C TRP A 56 2.24 -6.63 -0.08
N VAL A 57 2.40 -6.10 -1.29
CA VAL A 57 2.16 -6.82 -2.55
C VAL A 57 3.42 -7.47 -3.11
N ASN A 58 4.56 -7.25 -2.44
CA ASN A 58 5.84 -7.91 -2.71
C ASN A 58 6.50 -8.31 -1.38
N ASP A 59 7.46 -9.23 -1.49
CA ASP A 59 8.47 -9.49 -0.46
C ASP A 59 9.72 -8.63 -0.72
N LEU A 60 10.57 -8.45 0.31
CA LEU A 60 11.90 -7.85 0.16
C LEU A 60 12.79 -8.71 -0.75
N ASP A 61 13.68 -8.06 -1.49
CA ASP A 61 14.51 -8.58 -2.58
C ASP A 61 13.69 -9.24 -3.72
N GLY A 62 12.36 -9.12 -3.64
CA GLY A 62 11.41 -9.78 -4.51
C GLY A 62 10.92 -8.88 -5.63
N THR A 63 10.41 -9.53 -6.67
CA THR A 63 9.64 -8.88 -7.73
C THR A 63 8.40 -8.21 -7.15
N LEU A 64 8.18 -6.97 -7.57
CA LEU A 64 6.90 -6.29 -7.43
C LEU A 64 6.13 -6.44 -8.74
N ASP A 65 4.89 -6.93 -8.68
CA ASP A 65 3.97 -6.93 -9.83
C ASP A 65 2.55 -6.64 -9.33
N PHE A 66 2.09 -5.43 -9.59
CA PHE A 66 0.79 -4.96 -9.15
C PHE A 66 0.01 -4.31 -10.30
N ASN A 67 -1.26 -4.69 -10.42
CA ASN A 67 -2.19 -4.14 -11.38
C ASN A 67 -3.53 -3.85 -10.68
N CYS A 68 -4.04 -2.63 -10.81
CA CYS A 68 -5.43 -2.35 -10.47
C CYS A 68 -6.37 -3.15 -11.38
N PRO A 69 -7.61 -3.43 -10.91
CA PRO A 69 -8.68 -3.94 -11.76
C PRO A 69 -8.84 -3.10 -13.03
N PHE A 70 -9.29 -3.73 -14.12
CA PHE A 70 -9.51 -3.02 -15.38
C PHE A 70 -10.55 -1.89 -15.18
N GLY A 71 -10.23 -0.68 -15.65
CA GLY A 71 -11.04 0.52 -15.40
C GLY A 71 -10.65 1.31 -14.14
N GLU A 72 -9.66 0.84 -13.38
CA GLU A 72 -9.15 1.51 -12.19
C GLU A 72 -7.68 1.95 -12.35
N THR A 73 -7.28 2.88 -11.48
CA THR A 73 -5.94 3.51 -11.43
C THR A 73 -5.46 3.56 -9.98
N ILE A 74 -4.15 3.63 -9.79
CA ILE A 74 -3.56 3.72 -8.46
C ILE A 74 -3.99 5.03 -7.79
N SER A 75 -4.56 4.92 -6.59
CA SER A 75 -5.06 6.03 -5.78
C SER A 75 -4.21 6.30 -4.54
N ARG A 76 -3.56 5.26 -4.01
CA ARG A 76 -2.65 5.37 -2.87
C ARG A 76 -1.42 4.51 -3.12
N VAL A 77 -0.26 5.04 -2.74
CA VAL A 77 1.02 4.33 -2.74
C VAL A 77 1.58 4.38 -1.33
N GLN A 78 1.77 3.20 -0.75
CA GLN A 78 2.43 3.04 0.54
C GLN A 78 3.70 2.23 0.37
N SER A 79 4.74 2.59 1.09
CA SER A 79 5.99 1.82 1.12
C SER A 79 6.73 1.99 2.44
N ILE A 80 7.39 0.94 2.89
CA ILE A 80 8.38 0.99 3.97
C ILE A 80 9.71 0.44 3.48
N HIS A 81 10.79 1.08 3.89
CA HIS A 81 12.15 0.67 3.63
C HIS A 81 12.64 -0.29 4.72
N ASP A 82 13.44 -1.28 4.34
CA ASP A 82 14.16 -2.17 5.23
C ASP A 82 15.65 -2.07 4.95
N ASN A 83 16.43 -1.58 5.93
CA ASN A 83 17.86 -1.32 5.76
C ASN A 83 18.73 -2.59 5.76
N ASP A 84 18.20 -3.75 6.17
CA ASP A 84 19.01 -4.98 6.12
C ASP A 84 19.00 -5.56 4.69
N SER A 85 17.87 -5.41 3.99
CA SER A 85 17.71 -5.74 2.57
C SER A 85 18.05 -4.59 1.63
N GLU A 86 18.12 -3.34 2.13
CA GLU A 86 18.17 -2.11 1.31
C GLU A 86 17.09 -2.11 0.21
N ASP A 87 15.88 -2.48 0.63
CA ASP A 87 14.75 -2.66 -0.27
C ASP A 87 13.44 -2.20 0.38
N ARG A 88 12.41 -2.07 -0.45
CA ARG A 88 11.09 -1.58 -0.07
C ARG A 88 10.00 -2.63 -0.24
N LEU A 89 9.14 -2.71 0.77
CA LEU A 89 7.81 -3.30 0.65
C LEU A 89 6.83 -2.26 0.11
N TRP A 90 5.91 -2.69 -0.75
CA TRP A 90 4.96 -1.81 -1.44
C TRP A 90 3.53 -2.26 -1.22
N ALA A 91 2.62 -1.30 -1.08
CA ALA A 91 1.18 -1.54 -1.03
C ALA A 91 0.45 -0.43 -1.79
N PHE A 92 -0.65 -0.80 -2.43
CA PHE A 92 -1.40 0.09 -3.32
C PHE A 92 -2.89 0.01 -3.05
N GLU A 93 -3.57 1.13 -3.21
CA GLU A 93 -5.03 1.16 -3.36
C GLU A 93 -5.39 1.65 -4.76
N CYS A 94 -6.58 1.26 -5.22
CA CYS A 94 -7.09 1.62 -6.54
C CYS A 94 -8.34 2.48 -6.41
N LYS A 95 -8.61 3.28 -7.44
CA LYS A 95 -9.90 3.96 -7.62
C LYS A 95 -10.35 3.91 -9.08
N PRO A 96 -11.65 4.04 -9.36
CA PRO A 96 -12.14 4.12 -10.73
C PRO A 96 -11.55 5.30 -11.50
N ILE A 97 -11.22 5.07 -12.77
CA ILE A 97 -10.95 6.13 -13.74
C ILE A 97 -12.32 6.75 -14.09
N PRO A 98 -12.47 8.08 -14.17
CA PRO A 98 -13.77 8.74 -14.29
C PRO A 98 -14.26 8.73 -15.75
N ILE A 99 -14.12 7.58 -16.41
CA ILE A 99 -14.31 7.40 -17.85
C ILE A 99 -14.96 6.04 -18.14
N ASP A 100 -15.56 5.89 -19.33
CA ASP A 100 -16.10 4.59 -19.73
C ASP A 100 -14.94 3.61 -20.01
N SER A 101 -14.90 2.53 -19.23
CA SER A 101 -13.87 1.50 -19.35
C SER A 101 -13.82 0.82 -20.72
N SER A 102 -14.88 0.88 -21.52
CA SER A 102 -14.90 0.29 -22.87
C SER A 102 -14.00 1.00 -23.88
N ASP A 103 -13.62 2.26 -23.62
CA ASP A 103 -12.71 3.02 -24.46
C ASP A 103 -11.23 2.89 -24.02
N LEU A 104 -10.98 2.25 -22.87
CA LEU A 104 -9.64 2.17 -22.28
C LEU A 104 -8.73 1.20 -23.04
N THR A 105 -7.55 1.70 -23.39
CA THR A 105 -6.41 0.89 -23.81
C THR A 105 -5.33 1.00 -22.75
N CYS A 106 -4.76 -0.12 -22.33
CA CYS A 106 -3.69 -0.13 -21.33
C CYS A 106 -2.48 -0.88 -21.86
N GLN A 107 -1.28 -0.35 -21.63
CA GLN A 107 -0.01 -0.90 -22.07
C GLN A 107 1.06 -0.70 -21.00
N ASN A 108 2.00 -1.63 -20.92
CA ASN A 108 3.20 -1.47 -20.08
C ASN A 108 4.19 -0.56 -20.80
N SER A 109 4.92 0.25 -20.04
CA SER A 109 5.98 1.10 -20.59
C SER A 109 7.23 0.30 -20.97
N GLY A 110 7.41 -0.88 -20.38
CA GLY A 110 8.72 -1.50 -20.23
C GLY A 110 9.52 -0.81 -19.13
N TYR A 111 10.73 -1.30 -18.84
CA TYR A 111 11.57 -0.65 -17.84
C TYR A 111 11.95 0.76 -18.29
N VAL A 112 11.68 1.75 -17.44
CA VAL A 112 11.89 3.18 -17.71
C VAL A 112 13.23 3.69 -17.18
N ASN A 113 13.93 2.86 -16.42
CA ASN A 113 15.27 3.10 -15.88
C ASN A 113 16.04 1.77 -15.77
N ASP A 114 17.36 1.84 -15.82
CA ASP A 114 18.22 0.79 -15.26
C ASP A 114 18.46 1.02 -13.75
N PHE A 115 19.09 0.07 -13.07
CA PHE A 115 19.48 0.22 -11.65
C PHE A 115 20.41 1.43 -11.46
N ASP A 116 20.37 2.06 -10.29
CA ASP A 116 21.03 3.33 -9.93
C ASP A 116 20.59 4.56 -10.74
N GLU A 117 19.79 4.40 -11.79
CA GLU A 117 19.37 5.53 -12.60
C GLU A 117 18.15 6.25 -12.00
N GLU A 118 18.11 7.57 -12.23
CA GLU A 118 16.95 8.39 -11.94
C GLU A 118 15.75 8.00 -12.81
N ILE A 119 14.55 8.15 -12.28
CA ILE A 119 13.31 8.01 -13.03
C ILE A 119 12.76 9.41 -13.31
N THR A 120 12.41 9.68 -14.57
CA THR A 120 11.50 10.77 -14.94
C THR A 120 10.60 10.26 -16.06
N PHE A 121 9.40 9.81 -15.69
CA PHE A 121 8.49 9.12 -16.59
C PHE A 121 7.08 9.68 -16.50
N ASN A 122 6.45 9.90 -17.64
CA ASN A 122 5.02 10.19 -17.74
C ASN A 122 4.38 9.18 -18.69
N CYS A 123 3.17 8.74 -18.37
CA CYS A 123 2.40 7.92 -19.28
C CYS A 123 2.20 8.64 -20.62
N PRO A 124 2.34 7.93 -21.75
CA PRO A 124 2.09 8.50 -23.06
C PRO A 124 0.61 8.85 -23.21
N PHE A 125 0.28 9.62 -24.26
CA PHE A 125 -1.09 9.96 -24.66
C PHE A 125 -2.01 10.46 -23.53
N ASN A 126 -1.45 11.19 -22.56
CA ASN A 126 -2.17 11.69 -21.39
C ASN A 126 -2.78 10.57 -20.50
N GLY A 127 -2.14 9.39 -20.49
CA GLY A 127 -2.58 8.26 -19.70
C GLY A 127 -2.40 8.43 -18.18
N VAL A 128 -2.95 7.47 -17.45
CA VAL A 128 -2.82 7.35 -15.99
C VAL A 128 -2.19 6.00 -15.63
N ILE A 129 -1.44 5.96 -14.53
CA ILE A 129 -0.79 4.76 -14.03
C ILE A 129 -1.83 3.87 -13.34
N SER A 130 -1.96 2.65 -13.83
CA SER A 130 -2.90 1.62 -13.34
C SER A 130 -2.20 0.41 -12.73
N GLY A 131 -0.87 0.35 -12.83
CA GLY A 131 -0.08 -0.74 -12.30
C GLY A 131 1.40 -0.44 -12.39
N THR A 132 2.18 -1.28 -11.74
CA THR A 132 3.64 -1.20 -11.76
C THR A 132 4.22 -2.60 -11.63
N HIS A 133 5.33 -2.81 -12.31
CA HIS A 133 6.19 -3.97 -12.16
C HIS A 133 7.60 -3.47 -11.87
N SER A 134 8.32 -4.14 -10.98
CA SER A 134 9.68 -3.78 -10.62
C SER A 134 10.48 -4.98 -10.17
N GLU A 135 11.76 -4.99 -10.54
CA GLU A 135 12.73 -6.01 -10.13
C GLU A 135 13.79 -5.38 -9.26
N HIS A 136 14.16 -6.08 -8.19
CA HIS A 136 15.25 -5.73 -7.28
C HIS A 136 16.57 -6.35 -7.75
N SER A 137 17.69 -5.68 -7.45
CA SER A 137 19.04 -6.21 -7.64
C SER A 137 19.83 -6.08 -6.35
N ASN A 138 20.20 -7.19 -5.72
CA ASN A 138 21.08 -7.16 -4.54
C ASN A 138 22.54 -6.78 -4.88
N HIS A 139 22.87 -6.58 -6.16
CA HIS A 139 24.18 -6.04 -6.52
C HIS A 139 24.20 -4.51 -6.39
N ASP A 140 23.12 -3.90 -6.85
CA ASP A 140 22.95 -2.45 -6.92
C ASP A 140 22.17 -1.92 -5.71
N GLU A 141 21.54 -2.82 -4.94
CA GLU A 141 20.59 -2.54 -3.83
C GLU A 141 19.52 -1.53 -4.24
N ASP A 142 18.96 -1.81 -5.41
CA ASP A 142 18.05 -0.90 -6.09
C ASP A 142 17.06 -1.63 -7.00
N ARG A 143 16.04 -0.88 -7.45
CA ARG A 143 14.96 -1.33 -8.30
C ARG A 143 14.93 -0.61 -9.65
N ARG A 144 14.68 -1.39 -10.70
CA ARG A 144 14.24 -0.88 -12.02
C ARG A 144 12.72 -1.00 -12.17
N TRP A 145 12.10 -0.09 -12.92
CA TRP A 145 10.65 0.12 -12.87
C TRP A 145 9.98 0.09 -14.23
N ASP A 146 8.86 -0.63 -14.34
CA ASP A 146 7.91 -0.63 -15.46
C ASP A 146 6.54 -0.18 -14.93
N PHE A 147 5.86 0.69 -15.69
CA PHE A 147 4.57 1.24 -15.32
C PHE A 147 3.52 0.88 -16.37
N LYS A 148 2.37 0.42 -15.89
CA LYS A 148 1.21 0.20 -16.75
C LYS A 148 0.40 1.47 -16.88
N CYS A 149 0.34 1.99 -18.09
CA CYS A 149 -0.43 3.17 -18.44
C CYS A 149 -1.76 2.79 -19.08
N CYS A 150 -2.84 3.43 -18.66
CA CYS A 150 -4.15 3.35 -19.29
C CYS A 150 -4.56 4.70 -19.86
N GLU A 151 -5.09 4.70 -21.08
CA GLU A 151 -5.46 5.90 -21.84
C GLU A 151 -6.70 5.62 -22.69
N ALA A 152 -7.33 6.68 -23.21
CA ALA A 152 -8.42 6.56 -24.15
C ALA A 152 -8.56 7.84 -25.01
N LEU A 153 -9.08 7.70 -26.23
CA LEU A 153 -9.01 8.75 -27.27
C LEU A 153 -9.73 10.06 -26.90
N ASN A 154 -10.85 9.98 -26.20
CA ASN A 154 -11.70 11.15 -25.89
C ASN A 154 -11.40 11.73 -24.50
N TYR A 155 -10.17 11.53 -23.99
CA TYR A 155 -9.79 11.93 -22.65
C TYR A 155 -8.47 12.69 -22.64
N CYS A 156 -8.44 13.72 -21.81
CA CYS A 156 -7.30 14.60 -21.68
C CYS A 156 -6.97 14.79 -20.20
N THR A 157 -5.67 14.95 -19.92
CA THR A 157 -5.20 15.40 -18.63
C THR A 157 -5.11 16.93 -18.60
N THR A 158 -5.45 17.52 -17.46
CA THR A 158 -5.37 18.96 -17.24
C THR A 158 -4.91 19.28 -15.81
N ASN A 159 -4.56 20.54 -15.56
CA ASN A 159 -4.13 21.04 -14.26
C ASN A 159 -3.00 20.21 -13.63
N CYS A 160 -2.09 19.70 -14.44
CA CYS A 160 -1.07 18.78 -13.98
C CYS A 160 0.05 19.46 -13.20
N TYR A 161 0.59 18.76 -12.20
CA TYR A 161 1.75 19.22 -11.43
C TYR A 161 2.51 18.03 -10.82
N PHE A 162 3.78 18.24 -10.48
CA PHE A 162 4.52 17.30 -9.63
C PHE A 162 4.24 17.61 -8.16
N THR A 163 3.98 16.58 -7.37
CA THR A 163 3.99 16.68 -5.90
C THR A 163 5.35 17.17 -5.39
N PRO A 164 5.45 17.66 -4.15
CA PRO A 164 6.71 17.60 -3.40
C PRO A 164 7.22 16.16 -3.28
N GLU A 165 8.43 15.98 -2.75
CA GLU A 165 8.89 14.66 -2.28
C GLU A 165 7.85 14.08 -1.32
N VAL A 166 7.42 12.84 -1.56
CA VAL A 166 6.41 12.16 -0.74
C VAL A 166 7.03 11.26 0.34
N ASN A 167 8.34 11.11 0.34
CA ASN A 167 9.13 10.44 1.36
C ASN A 167 10.57 11.00 1.40
N ASP A 168 11.25 10.75 2.52
CA ASP A 168 12.70 10.84 2.63
C ASP A 168 13.34 9.45 2.41
N TYR A 169 14.66 9.41 2.20
CA TYR A 169 15.43 8.15 2.24
C TYR A 169 15.29 7.47 3.60
N ASP A 170 15.27 6.14 3.61
CA ASP A 170 15.02 5.24 4.75
C ASP A 170 13.64 5.48 5.41
N GLY A 171 12.85 6.39 4.84
CA GLY A 171 11.59 6.87 5.39
C GLY A 171 10.40 6.09 4.84
N PRO A 172 9.30 5.99 5.63
CA PRO A 172 8.05 5.47 5.13
C PRO A 172 7.46 6.43 4.10
N MET A 173 6.74 5.87 3.13
CA MET A 173 5.93 6.58 2.16
C MET A 173 4.47 6.21 2.37
N ASP A 174 3.60 7.23 2.38
CA ASP A 174 2.15 7.06 2.36
C ASP A 174 1.51 8.25 1.64
N TYR A 175 1.35 8.09 0.33
CA TYR A 175 0.80 9.11 -0.54
C TYR A 175 -0.56 8.68 -1.06
N THR A 176 -1.60 9.49 -0.81
CA THR A 176 -2.91 9.35 -1.45
C THR A 176 -3.14 10.52 -2.38
N VAL A 177 -3.49 10.24 -3.63
CA VAL A 177 -3.83 11.28 -4.60
C VAL A 177 -5.16 11.93 -4.25
N ASP A 178 -5.25 13.26 -4.39
CA ASP A 178 -6.50 14.00 -4.22
C ASP A 178 -7.64 13.40 -5.06
N THR A 179 -8.89 13.56 -4.60
CA THR A 179 -10.06 12.90 -5.20
C THR A 179 -10.19 13.12 -6.71
N ASP A 180 -9.97 14.35 -7.18
CA ASP A 180 -10.07 14.75 -8.60
C ASP A 180 -8.80 14.52 -9.42
N TYR A 181 -7.72 14.06 -8.78
CA TYR A 181 -6.40 13.90 -9.40
C TYR A 181 -6.05 12.43 -9.59
N TYR A 182 -5.20 12.17 -10.57
CA TYR A 182 -4.78 10.84 -10.99
C TYR A 182 -3.28 10.85 -11.24
N ILE A 183 -2.60 9.76 -10.87
CA ILE A 183 -1.15 9.64 -11.10
C ILE A 183 -0.95 9.37 -12.59
N SER A 184 -0.29 10.29 -13.29
CA SER A 184 0.03 10.22 -14.72
C SER A 184 1.52 10.05 -14.99
N GLY A 185 2.36 10.09 -13.96
CA GLY A 185 3.80 9.92 -14.07
C GLY A 185 4.49 9.87 -12.72
N VAL A 186 5.77 9.57 -12.75
CA VAL A 186 6.64 9.36 -11.58
C VAL A 186 7.99 9.98 -11.84
N ALA A 187 8.55 10.61 -10.80
CA ALA A 187 9.96 10.93 -10.73
C ALA A 187 10.56 10.32 -9.46
N SER A 188 11.78 9.81 -9.55
CA SER A 188 12.46 9.17 -8.43
C SER A 188 13.96 9.31 -8.53
N HIS A 189 14.62 9.53 -7.40
CA HIS A 189 16.07 9.66 -7.30
C HIS A 189 16.63 8.63 -6.33
N HIS A 190 17.54 7.80 -6.81
CA HIS A 190 18.31 6.81 -6.03
C HIS A 190 19.53 7.46 -5.35
N ASP A 191 19.91 7.02 -4.16
CA ASP A 191 21.15 7.44 -3.51
C ASP A 191 21.94 6.24 -3.03
N ASN A 192 23.10 5.98 -3.65
CA ASN A 192 23.93 4.81 -3.32
C ASN A 192 24.57 4.85 -1.90
N GLY A 193 24.46 5.96 -1.17
CA GLY A 193 24.86 5.98 0.23
C GLY A 193 23.76 5.48 1.17
N LYS A 194 22.52 5.51 0.68
CA LYS A 194 21.30 5.05 1.34
C LYS A 194 20.79 3.73 0.80
N GLU A 195 21.14 3.42 -0.45
CA GLU A 195 20.58 2.33 -1.24
C GLU A 195 19.04 2.40 -1.24
N ASP A 196 18.54 3.62 -1.48
CA ASP A 196 17.13 3.93 -1.37
C ASP A 196 16.70 5.06 -2.32
N ARG A 197 15.39 5.14 -2.57
CA ARG A 197 14.75 6.08 -3.49
C ARG A 197 13.79 7.05 -2.79
N ARG A 198 13.85 8.32 -3.19
CA ARG A 198 12.81 9.33 -2.92
C ARG A 198 11.89 9.51 -4.12
N TRP A 199 10.60 9.69 -3.85
CA TRP A 199 9.56 9.65 -4.86
C TRP A 199 8.79 10.96 -4.97
N ARG A 200 8.40 11.29 -6.20
CA ARG A 200 7.44 12.33 -6.56
C ARG A 200 6.48 11.81 -7.61
N PHE A 201 5.23 12.23 -7.54
CA PHE A 201 4.21 11.85 -8.52
C PHE A 201 3.84 13.04 -9.40
N PHE A 202 3.78 12.80 -10.71
CA PHE A 202 3.13 13.73 -11.64
C PHE A 202 1.64 13.40 -11.66
N VAL A 203 0.83 14.34 -11.19
CA VAL A 203 -0.61 14.15 -11.04
C VAL A 203 -1.39 15.13 -11.91
N CYS A 204 -2.51 14.66 -12.45
CA CYS A 204 -3.36 15.42 -13.36
C CYS A 204 -4.84 15.23 -13.00
N LYS A 205 -5.68 16.23 -13.31
CA LYS A 205 -7.12 15.99 -13.44
C LYS A 205 -7.41 15.32 -14.77
N VAL A 206 -8.41 14.43 -14.81
CA VAL A 206 -8.87 13.77 -16.04
C VAL A 206 -10.21 14.39 -16.46
N ILE A 207 -10.31 14.77 -17.73
CA ILE A 207 -11.53 15.32 -18.34
C ILE A 207 -11.83 14.61 -19.66
N THR A 208 -13.10 14.62 -20.08
CA THR A 208 -13.47 14.28 -21.46
C THR A 208 -13.08 15.43 -22.39
N CYS A 209 -12.42 15.13 -23.50
CA CYS A 209 -12.08 16.09 -24.54
C CYS A 209 -12.46 15.54 -25.92
N GLY A 210 -12.93 16.43 -26.82
CA GLY A 210 -13.19 16.05 -28.21
C GLY A 210 -14.48 15.25 -28.46
N ALA A 211 -15.51 15.37 -27.63
CA ALA A 211 -16.86 14.97 -28.04
C ALA A 211 -17.36 15.94 -29.13
N ASN A 212 -17.23 15.53 -30.40
CA ASN A 212 -17.96 16.14 -31.51
C ASN A 212 -19.33 15.49 -31.66
#